data_AF-A0A3Q3W535-F1
#
_entry.id   AF-A0A3Q3W535-F1
#
_cell.length_a   1.000
_cell.length_b   1.000
_cell.length_c   1.000
_cell.angle_alpha   90.00
_cell.angle_beta   90.00
_cell.angle_gamma   90.00
#
_symmetry.space_group_name_H-M   'P 1'
#
loop_
_entity.id
_entity.type
_entity.pdbx_description
1 polymer ?
#
loop_
_entity_poly.entity_id
_entity_poly.type
_entity_poly.pdbx_seq_one_letter_code
_entity_poly.pdbx_strand_id
1 'polypeptide(L)'
;SQPPLTYWGGVRLANGDNKCSGRVEVLRHDQWGTVCDHGWDMREANVVCLELGCGLAESATLGAAFGAGRGEIWLRHVQCTGHESSLTRCGVILHNNSYCSHENDAGVKCSVLTSPAPPRSMPRAPTRATTTACIVSSWVDAPLSPEKASPCQ
;
A
#
# COMPACT_ATOMS: atom_id res chain seq x y z
N SER A 1 -13.19 13.77 20.05
CA SER A 1 -12.75 12.46 20.57
C SER A 1 -13.08 11.41 19.53
N GLN A 2 -12.10 10.80 18.87
CA GLN A 2 -12.38 9.69 17.95
C GLN A 2 -12.91 8.50 18.77
N PRO A 3 -13.99 7.83 18.34
CA PRO A 3 -14.48 6.64 19.04
C PRO A 3 -13.41 5.54 18.99
N PRO A 4 -13.36 4.65 19.99
CA PRO A 4 -12.41 3.53 19.99
C PRO A 4 -12.58 2.67 18.74
N LEU A 5 -11.45 2.21 18.18
CA LEU A 5 -11.37 1.44 16.92
C LEU A 5 -12.14 0.11 16.94
N THR A 6 -12.60 -0.34 18.10
CA THR A 6 -13.39 -1.56 18.30
C THR A 6 -14.82 -1.48 17.76
N TYR A 7 -15.27 -0.33 17.27
CA TYR A 7 -16.60 -0.14 16.68
C TYR A 7 -16.65 -0.19 15.15
N TRP A 8 -15.49 -0.32 14.52
CA TRP A 8 -15.34 -0.44 13.07
C TRP A 8 -15.09 -1.90 12.70
N GLY A 9 -15.88 -2.44 11.76
CA GLY A 9 -15.78 -3.84 11.36
C GLY A 9 -14.89 -4.05 10.13
N GLY A 10 -15.03 -3.23 9.09
CA GLY A 10 -14.28 -3.36 7.85
C GLY A 10 -14.83 -2.54 6.70
N VAL A 11 -14.24 -2.72 5.52
CA VAL A 11 -14.57 -2.03 4.27
C VAL A 11 -15.04 -3.04 3.22
N ARG A 12 -15.97 -2.64 2.35
CA ARG A 12 -16.37 -3.42 1.16
C ARG A 12 -16.64 -2.52 -0.05
N LEU A 13 -16.64 -3.12 -1.23
CA LEU A 13 -17.07 -2.47 -2.47
C LEU A 13 -18.44 -3.00 -2.91
N ALA A 14 -19.30 -2.09 -3.34
CA ALA A 14 -20.63 -2.39 -3.85
C ALA A 14 -20.83 -1.82 -5.26
N ASN A 15 -21.69 -2.46 -6.06
CA ASN A 15 -22.12 -1.99 -7.38
C ASN A 15 -21.00 -1.73 -8.40
N GLY A 16 -19.85 -2.38 -8.28
CA GLY A 16 -18.82 -2.39 -9.31
C GLY A 16 -18.94 -3.56 -10.29
N ASP A 17 -18.17 -3.49 -11.37
CA ASP A 17 -18.12 -4.52 -12.41
C ASP A 17 -17.40 -5.80 -11.92
N ASN A 18 -16.60 -5.70 -10.86
CA ASN A 18 -15.88 -6.81 -10.26
C ASN A 18 -15.62 -6.53 -8.77
N LYS A 19 -14.99 -7.49 -8.07
CA LYS A 19 -14.69 -7.40 -6.63
C LYS A 19 -13.73 -6.26 -6.22
N CYS A 20 -13.06 -5.64 -7.18
CA CYS A 20 -12.02 -4.61 -7.01
C CYS A 20 -12.41 -3.26 -7.63
N SER A 21 -13.70 -3.05 -7.88
CA SER A 21 -14.27 -1.75 -8.20
C SER A 21 -15.62 -1.59 -7.50
N GLY A 22 -16.01 -0.35 -7.21
CA GLY A 22 -17.33 -0.07 -6.65
C GLY A 22 -17.37 1.12 -5.70
N ARG A 23 -18.58 1.42 -5.23
CA ARG A 23 -18.85 2.34 -4.12
C ARG A 23 -18.23 1.79 -2.84
N VAL A 24 -17.56 2.66 -2.08
CA VAL A 24 -16.94 2.29 -0.81
C VAL A 24 -17.99 2.32 0.30
N GLU A 25 -18.11 1.22 1.03
CA GLU A 25 -18.95 1.11 2.22
C GLU A 25 -18.12 0.65 3.41
N VAL A 26 -18.43 1.17 4.60
CA VAL A 26 -17.74 0.89 5.85
C VAL A 26 -18.73 0.33 6.88
N LEU A 27 -18.31 -0.68 7.63
CA LEU A 27 -19.12 -1.28 8.69
C LEU A 27 -18.87 -0.57 10.02
N ARG A 28 -19.94 -0.03 10.61
CA ARG A 28 -19.93 0.61 11.92
C ARG A 28 -21.18 0.22 12.69
N HIS A 29 -21.03 -0.20 13.95
CA HIS A 29 -22.17 -0.61 14.80
C HIS A 29 -23.06 -1.68 14.11
N ASP A 30 -22.44 -2.68 13.48
CA ASP A 30 -23.10 -3.73 12.69
C ASP A 30 -23.97 -3.23 11.52
N GLN A 31 -23.78 -1.98 11.09
CA GLN A 31 -24.48 -1.37 9.98
C GLN A 31 -23.50 -0.85 8.90
N TRP A 32 -23.77 -1.22 7.67
CA TRP A 32 -23.03 -0.69 6.51
C TRP A 32 -23.54 0.71 6.17
N GLY A 33 -22.62 1.60 5.88
CA GLY A 33 -22.90 2.94 5.39
C GLY A 33 -21.82 3.41 4.44
N THR A 34 -22.06 4.51 3.75
CA THR A 34 -21.21 4.99 2.65
C THR A 34 -20.17 6.00 3.12
N VAL A 35 -19.27 6.36 2.20
CA VAL A 35 -18.24 7.39 2.40
C VAL A 35 -18.54 8.56 1.47
N CYS A 36 -18.52 9.78 1.99
CA CYS A 36 -18.66 10.98 1.19
C CYS A 36 -17.36 11.32 0.43
N ASP A 37 -17.50 11.79 -0.80
CA ASP A 37 -16.41 12.14 -1.73
C ASP A 37 -15.66 13.44 -1.39
N HIS A 38 -16.13 14.20 -0.40
CA HIS A 38 -15.44 15.42 0.03
C HIS A 38 -14.07 15.09 0.64
N GLY A 39 -13.00 15.50 -0.05
CA GLY A 39 -11.62 15.18 0.34
C GLY A 39 -11.18 13.77 -0.06
N TRP A 40 -11.96 13.07 -0.89
CA TRP A 40 -11.62 11.75 -1.41
C TRP A 40 -10.65 11.86 -2.58
N ASP A 41 -9.49 11.25 -2.45
CA ASP A 41 -8.50 11.20 -3.53
C ASP A 41 -7.79 9.84 -3.64
N MET A 42 -6.72 9.82 -4.43
CA MET A 42 -5.96 8.60 -4.72
C MET A 42 -5.33 7.98 -3.47
N ARG A 43 -5.05 8.74 -2.40
CA ARG A 43 -4.50 8.21 -1.15
C ARG A 43 -5.52 7.36 -0.42
N GLU A 44 -6.75 7.85 -0.27
CA GLU A 44 -7.84 7.09 0.34
C GLU A 44 -8.19 5.87 -0.50
N ALA A 45 -8.28 6.04 -1.82
CA ALA A 45 -8.53 4.94 -2.74
C ALA A 45 -7.45 3.86 -2.65
N ASN A 46 -6.17 4.25 -2.53
CA ASN A 46 -5.06 3.30 -2.42
C ASN A 46 -5.15 2.48 -1.14
N VAL A 47 -5.49 3.12 -0.01
CA VAL A 47 -5.72 2.40 1.26
C VAL A 47 -6.83 1.37 1.12
N VAL A 48 -7.96 1.73 0.49
CA VAL A 48 -9.07 0.77 0.25
C VAL A 48 -8.62 -0.39 -0.63
N CYS A 49 -7.92 -0.11 -1.74
CA CYS A 49 -7.46 -1.15 -2.65
C CYS A 49 -6.47 -2.12 -1.99
N LEU A 50 -5.58 -1.61 -1.14
CA LEU A 50 -4.64 -2.43 -0.37
C LEU A 50 -5.35 -3.22 0.74
N GLU A 51 -6.26 -2.60 1.49
CA GLU A 51 -7.06 -3.24 2.55
C GLU A 51 -7.86 -4.44 2.02
N LEU A 52 -8.38 -4.33 0.80
CA LEU A 52 -9.16 -5.37 0.13
C LEU A 52 -8.32 -6.39 -0.65
N GLY A 53 -6.99 -6.24 -0.67
CA GLY A 53 -6.10 -7.11 -1.44
C GLY A 53 -6.34 -7.05 -2.95
N CYS A 54 -6.77 -5.90 -3.45
CA CYS A 54 -7.15 -5.66 -4.84
C CYS A 54 -6.05 -5.00 -5.67
N GLY A 55 -4.89 -4.71 -5.07
CA GLY A 55 -3.74 -4.08 -5.72
C GLY A 55 -3.66 -2.59 -5.39
N LEU A 56 -3.15 -1.79 -6.33
CA LEU A 56 -3.06 -0.35 -6.18
C LEU A 56 -4.31 0.34 -6.73
N ALA A 57 -4.63 1.54 -6.24
CA ALA A 57 -5.71 2.32 -6.83
C ALA A 57 -5.36 2.76 -8.25
N GLU A 58 -6.29 2.55 -9.19
CA GLU A 58 -6.26 3.14 -10.53
C GLU A 58 -7.06 4.45 -10.55
N SER A 59 -8.17 4.51 -9.81
CA SER A 59 -8.93 5.75 -9.66
C SER A 59 -9.69 5.84 -8.34
N ALA A 60 -9.82 7.08 -7.87
CA ALA A 60 -10.77 7.52 -6.87
C ALA A 60 -11.97 8.14 -7.59
N THR A 61 -13.16 7.55 -7.46
CA THR A 61 -14.37 8.04 -8.14
C THR A 61 -15.22 8.86 -7.16
N LEU A 62 -15.78 9.95 -7.67
CA LEU A 62 -16.62 10.90 -6.93
C LEU A 62 -18.05 10.86 -7.48
N GLY A 63 -18.98 11.56 -6.83
CA GLY A 63 -20.30 11.82 -7.41
C GLY A 63 -21.14 10.58 -7.65
N ALA A 64 -21.09 9.59 -6.77
CA ALA A 64 -21.86 8.35 -6.88
C ALA A 64 -21.67 7.59 -8.20
N ALA A 65 -20.44 7.55 -8.73
CA ALA A 65 -20.13 6.91 -10.01
C ALA A 65 -20.56 5.42 -10.13
N PHE A 66 -20.69 4.71 -9.00
CA PHE A 66 -21.18 3.33 -8.92
C PHE A 66 -22.64 3.26 -8.42
N GLY A 67 -23.38 4.36 -8.56
CA GLY A 67 -24.72 4.57 -8.04
C GLY A 67 -24.73 4.97 -6.57
N ALA A 68 -25.76 5.75 -6.22
CA ALA A 68 -26.06 6.16 -4.86
C ALA A 68 -26.31 4.95 -3.95
N GLY A 69 -25.72 4.98 -2.75
CA GLY A 69 -26.03 4.07 -1.67
C GLY A 69 -27.34 4.42 -0.98
N ARG A 70 -27.53 3.82 0.19
CA ARG A 70 -28.70 4.05 1.06
C ARG A 70 -28.26 3.99 2.52
N GLY A 71 -29.03 4.65 3.38
CA GLY A 71 -28.83 4.61 4.83
C GLY A 71 -27.84 5.67 5.29
N GLU A 72 -26.94 5.29 6.19
CA GLU A 72 -26.01 6.22 6.83
C GLU A 72 -24.81 6.53 5.93
N ILE A 73 -24.35 7.79 5.98
CA ILE A 73 -23.05 8.20 5.44
C ILE A 73 -22.11 8.30 6.63
N TRP A 74 -21.22 7.32 6.81
CA TRP A 74 -20.42 7.23 8.04
C TRP A 74 -19.25 8.20 8.07
N LEU A 75 -18.58 8.35 6.93
CA LEU A 75 -17.31 9.06 6.84
C LEU A 75 -17.43 10.25 5.89
N ARG A 76 -16.80 11.36 6.28
CA ARG A 76 -16.60 12.54 5.44
C ARG A 76 -15.18 13.05 5.66
N HIS A 77 -14.55 13.60 4.62
CA HIS A 77 -13.22 14.20 4.74
C HIS A 77 -12.22 13.23 5.36
N VAL A 78 -12.12 12.05 4.75
CA VAL A 78 -11.10 11.07 5.08
C VAL A 78 -9.75 11.62 4.59
N GLN A 79 -8.75 11.62 5.47
CA GLN A 79 -7.41 12.10 5.20
C GLN A 79 -6.42 10.98 5.52
N CYS A 80 -6.07 10.24 4.48
CA CYS A 80 -5.05 9.21 4.50
C CYS A 80 -3.70 9.78 4.04
N THR A 81 -2.63 9.19 4.53
CA THR A 81 -1.28 9.32 3.97
C THR A 81 -1.06 8.37 2.79
N GLY A 82 -1.94 7.37 2.62
CA GLY A 82 -1.92 6.39 1.54
C GLY A 82 -1.29 5.05 1.93
N HIS A 83 -0.82 4.92 3.17
CA HIS A 83 -0.07 3.76 3.70
C HIS A 83 -0.75 3.13 4.92
N GLU A 84 -1.91 3.64 5.30
CA GLU A 84 -2.71 3.07 6.36
C GLU A 84 -3.14 1.65 6.00
N SER A 85 -3.28 0.82 7.03
CA SER A 85 -3.73 -0.57 6.86
C SER A 85 -5.24 -0.71 6.71
N SER A 86 -5.99 0.35 7.01
CA SER A 86 -7.44 0.39 6.82
C SER A 86 -7.89 1.84 6.71
N LEU A 87 -8.95 2.07 5.93
CA LEU A 87 -9.58 3.38 5.77
C LEU A 87 -10.03 3.98 7.12
N THR A 88 -10.42 3.12 8.06
CA THR A 88 -10.87 3.51 9.41
C THR A 88 -9.75 3.99 10.34
N ARG A 89 -8.49 3.82 9.91
CA ARG A 89 -7.29 4.29 10.62
C ARG A 89 -6.75 5.62 10.09
N CYS A 90 -7.29 6.11 8.98
CA CYS A 90 -6.98 7.45 8.49
C CYS A 90 -7.52 8.53 9.44
N GLY A 91 -7.04 9.76 9.28
CA GLY A 91 -7.71 10.91 9.90
C GLY A 91 -9.12 11.01 9.34
N VAL A 92 -10.15 10.85 10.18
CA VAL A 92 -11.55 10.88 9.72
C VAL A 92 -12.35 11.92 10.49
N ILE A 93 -13.19 12.65 9.77
CA ILE A 93 -14.28 13.42 10.37
C ILE A 93 -15.55 12.58 10.25
N LEU A 94 -16.13 12.20 11.38
CA LEU A 94 -17.45 11.55 11.38
C LEU A 94 -18.47 12.52 10.80
N HIS A 95 -19.32 12.03 9.91
CA HIS A 95 -20.42 12.82 9.40
C HIS A 95 -21.44 13.07 10.52
N ASN A 96 -21.86 14.33 10.73
CA ASN A 96 -22.82 14.68 11.78
C ASN A 96 -24.03 15.51 11.29
N ASN A 97 -24.03 16.06 10.06
CA ASN A 97 -25.23 16.39 9.25
C ASN A 97 -24.91 17.16 7.94
N SER A 98 -25.89 17.12 7.03
CA SER A 98 -26.27 17.98 5.88
C SER A 98 -25.31 18.30 4.72
N TYR A 99 -24.00 18.02 4.80
CA TYR A 99 -23.10 18.40 3.69
C TYR A 99 -22.93 17.36 2.58
N CYS A 100 -23.35 16.12 2.82
CA CYS A 100 -23.22 15.05 1.85
C CYS A 100 -24.58 14.37 1.69
N SER A 101 -24.93 14.07 0.46
CA SER A 101 -26.02 13.17 0.10
C SER A 101 -25.42 11.92 -0.54
N HIS A 102 -26.24 10.92 -0.84
CA HIS A 102 -25.75 9.75 -1.58
C HIS A 102 -25.31 10.06 -3.02
N GLU A 103 -25.64 11.24 -3.56
CA GLU A 103 -25.04 11.75 -4.80
C GLU A 103 -23.55 12.06 -4.66
N ASN A 104 -23.04 12.09 -3.42
CA ASN A 104 -21.64 12.33 -3.09
C ASN A 104 -20.94 11.03 -2.64
N ASP A 105 -21.52 9.85 -2.88
CA ASP A 105 -20.88 8.61 -2.45
C ASP A 105 -19.59 8.35 -3.24
N ALA A 106 -18.52 8.11 -2.51
CA ALA A 106 -17.19 7.83 -3.04
C ALA A 106 -17.07 6.37 -3.50
N GLY A 107 -16.19 6.15 -4.48
CA GLY A 107 -15.87 4.82 -5.00
C GLY A 107 -14.41 4.70 -5.40
N VAL A 108 -14.03 3.49 -5.80
CA VAL A 108 -12.69 3.17 -6.29
C VAL A 108 -12.71 2.24 -7.49
N LYS A 109 -11.64 2.29 -8.29
CA LYS A 109 -11.21 1.20 -9.17
C LYS A 109 -9.78 0.85 -8.81
N CYS A 110 -9.52 -0.44 -8.60
CA CYS A 110 -8.18 -0.96 -8.29
C CYS A 110 -7.59 -1.71 -9.48
N SER A 111 -6.27 -1.73 -9.55
CA SER A 111 -5.49 -2.57 -10.46
C SER A 111 -5.57 -4.00 -9.97
N VAL A 112 -6.65 -4.68 -10.36
CA VAL A 112 -6.90 -6.10 -10.06
C VAL A 112 -5.56 -6.82 -10.08
N LEU A 113 -5.14 -7.38 -8.94
CA LEU A 113 -3.93 -8.18 -8.86
C LEU A 113 -4.09 -9.41 -9.77
N THR A 114 -3.81 -9.23 -11.05
CA THR A 114 -3.07 -10.23 -11.80
C THR A 114 -1.76 -10.30 -11.03
N SER A 115 -1.61 -11.32 -10.19
CA SER A 115 -0.36 -11.54 -9.46
C SER A 115 0.78 -11.23 -10.44
N PRO A 116 1.65 -10.24 -10.19
CA PRO A 116 2.93 -10.25 -10.88
C PRO A 116 3.45 -11.66 -10.62
N ALA A 117 3.80 -12.39 -11.69
CA ALA A 117 4.50 -13.65 -11.52
C ALA A 117 5.55 -13.42 -10.43
N PRO A 118 5.69 -14.33 -9.43
CA PRO A 118 6.65 -14.13 -8.36
C PRO A 118 7.97 -13.70 -9.03
N PRO A 119 8.63 -12.62 -8.56
CA PRO A 119 9.84 -12.14 -9.21
C PRO A 119 10.72 -13.36 -9.39
N ARG A 120 11.02 -13.72 -10.65
CA ARG A 120 11.86 -14.88 -10.96
C ARG A 120 13.01 -14.81 -10.00
N SER A 121 13.09 -15.80 -9.10
CA SER A 121 14.04 -15.86 -8.01
C SER A 121 15.33 -15.21 -8.44
N MET A 122 15.70 -14.08 -7.82
CA MET A 122 17.01 -13.47 -8.07
C MET A 122 18.04 -14.62 -7.99
N PRO A 123 18.90 -14.82 -9.00
CA PRO A 123 19.95 -15.81 -8.87
C PRO A 123 20.72 -15.50 -7.59
N ARG A 124 20.77 -16.51 -6.71
CA ARG A 124 21.46 -16.47 -5.43
C ARG A 124 22.83 -15.84 -5.66
N ALA A 125 23.12 -14.75 -4.95
CA ALA A 125 24.43 -14.11 -5.02
C ALA A 125 25.51 -15.20 -4.82
N PRO A 126 26.57 -15.22 -5.64
CA PRO A 126 27.65 -16.17 -5.43
C PRO A 126 28.18 -15.94 -4.01
N THR A 127 28.11 -16.98 -3.18
CA THR A 127 28.75 -16.99 -1.87
C THR A 127 30.22 -16.66 -2.09
N ARG A 128 30.66 -15.54 -1.51
CA ARG A 128 32.04 -15.09 -1.52
C ARG A 128 32.92 -16.26 -1.09
N ALA A 129 33.73 -16.77 -2.01
CA ALA A 129 34.75 -17.76 -1.68
C ALA A 129 35.69 -17.10 -0.67
N THR A 130 35.76 -17.66 0.54
CA THR A 130 36.80 -17.30 1.49
C THR A 130 38.09 -17.87 0.93
N THR A 131 38.88 -17.03 0.28
CA THR A 131 40.24 -17.37 -0.12
C THR A 131 41.05 -17.55 1.15
N THR A 132 41.20 -18.79 1.59
CA THR A 132 42.17 -19.14 2.62
C THR A 132 43.56 -18.82 2.07
N ALA A 133 44.20 -17.80 2.64
CA ALA A 133 45.59 -17.49 2.37
C ALA A 133 46.46 -18.67 2.82
N CYS A 134 47.18 -19.30 1.90
CA CYS A 134 48.24 -20.24 2.25
C CYS A 134 49.38 -19.44 2.89
N ILE A 135 49.60 -19.71 4.17
CA ILE A 135 50.76 -19.24 4.93
C ILE A 135 52.00 -19.81 4.24
N VAL A 136 52.88 -18.94 3.73
CA VAL A 136 54.21 -19.35 3.31
C VAL A 136 55.08 -19.52 4.56
N SER A 137 55.34 -20.78 4.92
CA SER A 137 56.43 -21.09 5.85
C SER A 137 57.76 -20.96 5.11
N SER A 138 58.73 -20.35 5.80
CA SER A 138 60.12 -20.03 5.43
C SER A 138 60.84 -21.20 4.74
N TRP A 139 61.93 -21.02 3.99
CA TRP A 139 63.31 -20.91 4.47
C TRP A 139 64.25 -20.49 3.31
N VAL A 140 65.18 -19.53 3.59
CA VAL A 140 66.61 -19.39 3.17
C VAL A 140 66.97 -19.43 1.66
N ASP A 141 67.87 -18.65 1.05
CA ASP A 141 69.04 -17.87 1.47
C ASP A 141 69.46 -16.89 0.34
N ALA A 142 70.20 -15.86 0.74
CA ALA A 142 71.31 -15.18 0.03
C ALA A 142 71.05 -14.11 -1.09
N PRO A 143 71.97 -13.13 -1.22
CA PRO A 143 71.65 -11.75 -1.63
C PRO A 143 72.22 -11.38 -3.00
N LEU A 144 71.63 -10.40 -3.69
CA LEU A 144 72.35 -9.50 -4.59
C LEU A 144 71.52 -8.21 -4.83
N SER A 145 72.11 -7.10 -4.37
CA SER A 145 72.01 -5.66 -4.71
C SER A 145 70.92 -5.06 -5.62
N PRO A 146 70.72 -3.73 -5.51
CA PRO A 146 69.49 -3.03 -5.85
C PRO A 146 69.55 -2.41 -7.24
N GLU A 147 68.48 -2.49 -8.02
CA GLU A 147 68.14 -1.44 -9.00
C GLU A 147 66.66 -1.50 -9.39
N LYS A 148 65.98 -0.38 -9.16
CA LYS A 148 64.97 0.26 -10.00
C LYS A 148 63.55 -0.32 -10.17
N ALA A 149 62.64 0.60 -9.88
CA ALA A 149 61.52 1.06 -10.70
C ALA A 149 60.11 0.57 -10.34
N SER A 150 59.37 1.53 -9.75
CA SER A 150 58.03 2.04 -10.05
C SER A 150 56.86 1.11 -10.44
N PRO A 151 55.63 1.45 -10.00
CA PRO A 151 54.44 0.62 -10.16
C PRO A 151 53.73 0.86 -11.50
N CYS A 152 52.98 -0.14 -11.97
CA CYS A 152 51.92 0.03 -12.96
C CYS A 152 50.75 -0.92 -12.71
N GLN A 153 49.56 -0.30 -12.66
CA GLN A 153 48.18 -0.79 -12.83
C GLN A 153 47.51 -1.58 -11.70
#